data_AF-A0A8D8ZP69-F1
#
_entry.id   AF-A0A8D8ZP69-F1
#
_cell.length_a   1.000
_cell.length_b   1.000
_cell.length_c   1.000
_cell.angle_alpha   90.00
_cell.angle_beta   90.00
_cell.angle_gamma   90.00
#
_symmetry.space_group_name_H-M   'P 1'
#
loop_
_entity.id
_entity.type
_entity.pdbx_description
1 polymer ?
#
loop_
_entity_poly.entity_id
_entity_poly.type
_entity_poly.pdbx_seq_one_letter_code
_entity_poly.pdbx_strand_id
1 'polypeptide(L)'
;MTDISSVASLDVPPSANTPLSDAPELHDAVFVVGALDETIMLRGMRYHPIDIENSVMRAHKKIAECAVFTWTNLLVVVVELDGNESEALDLVPLVTNAVLEEHHLIVGVAVVVDPGVVPINSRGEKQRMHLRDGFLADQLDPIYVAYNM
;
A
#
# COMPACT_ATOMS: atom_id res chain seq x y z
N MET A 1 5.30 72.59 53.70
CA MET A 1 3.99 72.27 53.14
C MET A 1 4.18 72.15 51.63
N THR A 2 3.59 71.07 51.10
CA THR A 2 3.41 70.72 49.68
C THR A 2 4.47 69.85 48.99
N ASP A 3 3.89 68.77 48.49
CA ASP A 3 4.34 67.57 47.80
C ASP A 3 5.11 67.75 46.49
N ILE A 4 5.90 66.73 46.19
CA ILE A 4 6.42 66.39 44.87
C ILE A 4 5.98 64.97 44.54
N SER A 5 5.08 64.85 43.57
CA SER A 5 4.66 63.61 42.92
C SER A 5 5.63 63.26 41.79
N SER A 6 5.90 61.94 41.62
CA SER A 6 6.78 61.23 40.66
C SER A 6 7.87 60.48 41.45
N VAL A 7 8.05 59.16 41.44
CA VAL A 7 7.75 58.09 40.45
C VAL A 7 7.84 56.72 41.14
N ALA A 8 7.11 55.76 40.56
CA ALA A 8 7.35 54.31 40.48
C ALA A 8 7.31 53.44 41.77
N SER A 9 6.22 52.67 41.88
CA SER A 9 6.21 51.32 42.45
C SER A 9 5.29 50.44 41.58
N LEU A 10 5.83 49.33 41.08
CA LEU A 10 5.13 48.30 40.30
C LEU A 10 4.20 47.47 41.21
N ASP A 11 2.96 47.21 40.79
CA ASP A 11 2.21 46.00 41.17
C ASP A 11 0.96 45.72 40.27
N VAL A 12 0.95 44.52 39.64
CA VAL A 12 -0.17 43.53 39.43
C VAL A 12 -1.36 43.90 38.51
N PRO A 13 -1.81 43.05 37.53
CA PRO A 13 -2.68 41.87 37.77
C PRO A 13 -2.43 40.60 36.90
N PRO A 14 -3.09 39.46 37.22
CA PRO A 14 -2.59 38.11 36.91
C PRO A 14 -2.87 37.68 35.46
N SER A 15 -1.97 36.80 34.98
CA SER A 15 -1.95 36.21 33.65
C SER A 15 -3.29 35.60 33.27
N ALA A 16 -3.84 36.03 32.13
CA ALA A 16 -5.01 35.45 31.51
C ALA A 16 -4.77 33.98 31.18
N ASN A 17 -5.43 33.08 31.91
CA ASN A 17 -5.63 31.70 31.50
C ASN A 17 -6.55 31.68 30.26
N THR A 18 -5.96 31.69 29.08
CA THR A 18 -6.61 31.13 27.89
C THR A 18 -5.95 29.78 27.66
N PRO A 19 -6.60 28.63 27.95
CA PRO A 19 -6.09 27.36 27.49
C PRO A 19 -6.32 27.30 25.97
N LEU A 20 -5.34 27.79 25.22
CA LEU A 20 -5.11 27.45 23.83
C LEU A 20 -4.42 26.08 23.82
N SER A 21 -5.18 25.00 23.95
CA SER A 21 -4.64 23.65 23.68
C SER A 21 -5.74 22.61 23.46
N ASP A 22 -6.57 22.82 22.42
CA ASP A 22 -7.24 21.70 21.73
C ASP A 22 -6.29 21.14 20.64
N ALA A 23 -5.00 20.99 20.99
CA ALA A 23 -4.08 20.21 20.17
C ALA A 23 -4.32 18.74 20.54
N PRO A 24 -4.66 17.86 19.59
CA PRO A 24 -4.84 16.45 19.90
C PRO A 24 -3.58 15.92 20.56
N GLU A 25 -3.74 15.35 21.75
CA GLU A 25 -2.67 14.75 22.52
C GLU A 25 -2.07 13.62 21.67
N LEU A 26 -0.86 13.81 21.16
CA LEU A 26 -0.17 12.82 20.34
C LEU A 26 0.24 11.67 21.27
N HIS A 27 -0.49 10.56 21.23
CA HIS A 27 -0.12 9.35 21.95
C HIS A 27 1.02 8.63 21.22
N ASP A 28 2.05 8.24 21.96
CA ASP A 28 3.10 7.36 21.44
C ASP A 28 2.48 5.99 21.11
N ALA A 29 2.62 5.57 19.85
CA ALA A 29 2.10 4.30 19.35
C ALA A 29 3.19 3.49 18.65
N VAL A 30 3.13 2.17 18.81
CA VAL A 30 3.95 1.21 18.08
C VAL A 30 3.10 0.57 17.00
N PHE A 31 3.57 0.59 15.75
CA PHE A 31 2.89 -0.01 14.61
C PHE A 31 3.62 -1.28 14.16
N VAL A 32 2.88 -2.37 14.02
CA VAL A 32 3.36 -3.61 13.42
C VAL A 32 2.99 -3.60 11.95
N VAL A 33 3.98 -3.52 11.06
CA VAL A 33 3.77 -3.37 9.61
C VAL A 33 3.67 -4.71 8.88
N GLY A 34 4.27 -5.76 9.43
CA GLY A 34 4.22 -7.11 8.87
C GLY A 34 5.46 -7.92 9.20
N ALA A 35 5.48 -9.18 8.78
CA ALA A 35 6.63 -10.06 9.00
C ALA A 35 7.73 -9.79 7.97
N LEU A 36 9.00 -9.90 8.38
CA LEU A 36 10.15 -9.58 7.52
C LEU A 36 10.32 -10.61 6.39
N ASP A 37 10.02 -11.86 6.67
CA ASP A 37 10.07 -13.00 5.75
C ASP A 37 8.98 -12.95 4.66
N GLU A 38 7.92 -12.17 4.88
CA GLU A 38 6.87 -11.91 3.89
C GLU A 38 7.22 -10.76 2.93
N THR A 39 8.29 -10.00 3.22
CA THR A 39 8.69 -8.88 2.35
C THR A 39 9.28 -9.38 1.03
N ILE A 40 9.07 -8.61 -0.03
CA ILE A 40 9.78 -8.80 -1.30
C ILE A 40 10.94 -7.82 -1.41
N MET A 41 12.03 -8.27 -2.03
CA MET A 41 13.20 -7.44 -2.30
C MET A 41 13.32 -7.14 -3.78
N LEU A 42 13.31 -5.86 -4.12
CA LEU A 42 13.45 -5.37 -5.50
C LEU A 42 14.43 -4.20 -5.50
N ARG A 43 15.47 -4.29 -6.35
CA ARG A 43 16.49 -3.22 -6.51
C ARG A 43 17.12 -2.76 -5.18
N GLY A 44 17.32 -3.69 -4.24
CA GLY A 44 17.92 -3.40 -2.92
C GLY A 44 16.95 -2.80 -1.89
N MET A 45 15.68 -2.59 -2.26
CA MET A 45 14.63 -2.07 -1.38
C MET A 45 13.68 -3.20 -0.97
N ARG A 46 13.11 -3.10 0.24
CA ARG A 46 12.10 -4.04 0.75
C ARG A 46 10.72 -3.43 0.67
N TYR A 47 9.75 -4.24 0.26
CA TYR A 47 8.34 -3.87 0.16
C TYR A 47 7.48 -4.94 0.82
N HIS A 48 6.41 -4.52 1.48
CA HIS A 48 5.37 -5.45 1.92
C HIS A 48 4.42 -5.71 0.74
N PRO A 49 4.24 -6.97 0.30
CA PRO A 49 3.37 -7.31 -0.83
C PRO A 49 1.94 -6.77 -0.68
N ILE A 50 1.42 -6.74 0.54
CA ILE A 50 0.07 -6.27 0.84
C ILE A 50 -0.13 -4.80 0.47
N ASP A 51 0.90 -3.96 0.60
CA ASP A 51 0.80 -2.55 0.26
C ASP A 51 0.65 -2.37 -1.26
N ILE A 52 1.41 -3.15 -2.04
CA ILE A 52 1.33 -3.16 -3.51
C ILE A 52 -0.02 -3.72 -3.95
N GLU A 53 -0.45 -4.83 -3.36
CA GLU A 53 -1.76 -5.44 -3.65
C GLU A 53 -2.91 -4.49 -3.35
N ASN A 54 -2.86 -3.76 -2.23
CA ASN A 54 -3.88 -2.76 -1.88
C ASN A 54 -3.97 -1.65 -2.93
N SER A 55 -2.85 -1.22 -3.51
CA SER A 55 -2.83 -0.27 -4.62
C SER A 55 -3.41 -0.86 -5.89
N VAL A 56 -3.07 -2.12 -6.21
CA VAL A 56 -3.63 -2.85 -7.36
C VAL A 56 -5.13 -3.02 -7.21
N MET A 57 -5.63 -3.45 -6.05
CA MET A 57 -7.07 -3.58 -5.76
C MET A 57 -7.83 -2.27 -5.98
N ARG A 58 -7.20 -1.12 -5.68
CA ARG A 58 -7.80 0.21 -5.89
C ARG A 58 -7.73 0.69 -7.33
N ALA A 59 -6.91 0.08 -8.18
CA ALA A 59 -6.71 0.51 -9.56
C ALA A 59 -7.97 0.35 -10.42
N HIS A 60 -8.77 -0.69 -10.16
CA HIS A 60 -9.99 -0.94 -10.94
C HIS A 60 -11.04 -1.75 -10.17
N LYS A 61 -12.31 -1.34 -10.27
CA LYS A 61 -13.44 -1.93 -9.52
C LYS A 61 -13.77 -3.39 -9.84
N LYS A 62 -13.27 -3.91 -10.96
CA LYS A 62 -13.49 -5.30 -11.40
C LYS A 62 -12.38 -6.26 -10.96
N ILE A 63 -11.38 -5.75 -10.24
CA ILE A 63 -10.37 -6.62 -9.64
C ILE A 63 -11.02 -7.31 -8.45
N ALA A 64 -11.23 -8.62 -8.54
CA ALA A 64 -11.81 -9.41 -7.47
C ALA A 64 -10.78 -9.66 -6.37
N GLU A 65 -9.57 -10.03 -6.77
CA GLU A 65 -8.43 -10.27 -5.90
C GLU A 65 -7.13 -10.09 -6.69
N CYS A 66 -6.01 -9.91 -5.99
CA CYS A 66 -4.69 -9.91 -6.63
C CYS A 66 -3.62 -10.47 -5.71
N ALA A 67 -2.49 -10.89 -6.28
CA ALA A 67 -1.33 -11.27 -5.50
C ALA A 67 -0.05 -10.88 -6.24
N VAL A 68 0.97 -10.49 -5.48
CA VAL A 68 2.26 -10.13 -6.04
C VAL A 68 3.38 -11.01 -5.51
N PHE A 69 4.35 -11.31 -6.35
CA PHE A 69 5.57 -12.01 -5.98
C PHE A 69 6.72 -11.62 -6.91
N THR A 70 7.92 -12.10 -6.61
CA THR A 70 9.10 -11.85 -7.42
C THR A 70 9.51 -13.08 -8.21
N TRP A 71 9.94 -12.86 -9.46
CA TRP A 71 10.52 -13.90 -10.31
C TRP A 71 11.69 -13.32 -11.11
N THR A 72 12.89 -13.87 -10.94
CA THR A 72 14.11 -13.39 -11.63
C THR A 72 14.36 -11.89 -11.50
N ASN A 73 14.06 -11.31 -10.32
CA ASN A 73 14.11 -9.88 -10.01
C ASN A 73 13.05 -9.00 -10.71
N LEU A 74 12.08 -9.60 -11.38
CA LEU A 74 10.88 -8.92 -11.88
C LEU A 74 9.77 -8.98 -10.83
N LEU A 75 8.98 -7.91 -10.75
CA LEU A 75 7.71 -7.92 -10.03
C LEU A 75 6.65 -8.57 -10.93
N VAL A 76 6.07 -9.67 -10.44
CA VAL A 76 4.94 -10.34 -11.06
C VAL A 76 3.68 -9.95 -10.30
N VAL A 77 2.68 -9.48 -11.03
CA VAL A 77 1.36 -9.13 -10.49
C VAL A 77 0.32 -10.03 -11.14
N VAL A 78 -0.35 -10.84 -10.32
CA VAL A 78 -1.47 -11.68 -10.74
C VAL A 78 -2.76 -11.01 -10.29
N VAL A 79 -3.71 -10.86 -11.20
CA VAL A 79 -4.96 -10.14 -10.98
C VAL A 79 -6.13 -10.99 -11.41
N GLU A 80 -7.06 -11.23 -10.49
CA GLU A 80 -8.34 -11.86 -10.79
C GLU A 80 -9.31 -10.81 -11.32
N LEU A 81 -9.87 -11.07 -12.50
CA LEU A 81 -10.84 -10.18 -13.14
C LEU A 81 -12.25 -10.73 -13.01
N ASP A 82 -13.13 -10.00 -12.30
CA ASP A 82 -14.59 -10.23 -12.32
C ASP A 82 -15.21 -9.48 -13.52
N GLY A 83 -15.04 -10.05 -14.71
CA GLY A 83 -15.44 -9.40 -15.96
C GLY A 83 -15.22 -10.27 -17.20
N ASN A 84 -15.39 -9.65 -18.37
CA ASN A 84 -15.18 -10.34 -19.64
C ASN A 84 -13.70 -10.26 -20.05
N GLU A 85 -13.23 -11.25 -20.82
CA GLU A 85 -11.86 -11.27 -21.34
C GLU A 85 -11.45 -9.99 -22.10
N SER A 86 -12.40 -9.34 -22.79
CA SER A 86 -12.15 -8.09 -23.51
C SER A 86 -11.63 -6.96 -22.61
N GLU A 87 -11.95 -6.99 -21.32
CA GLU A 87 -11.54 -5.97 -20.34
C GLU A 87 -10.16 -6.28 -19.73
N ALA A 88 -9.64 -7.49 -19.90
CA ALA A 88 -8.33 -7.89 -19.38
C ALA A 88 -7.20 -7.04 -19.98
N LEU A 89 -7.31 -6.66 -21.26
CA LEU A 89 -6.32 -5.85 -21.94
C LEU A 89 -6.24 -4.42 -21.39
N ASP A 90 -7.38 -3.84 -21.03
CA ASP A 90 -7.45 -2.49 -20.46
C ASP A 90 -6.95 -2.45 -19.01
N LEU A 91 -6.97 -3.59 -18.32
CA LEU A 91 -6.56 -3.71 -16.92
C LEU A 91 -5.04 -3.61 -16.74
N VAL A 92 -4.26 -4.16 -17.68
CA VAL A 92 -2.80 -4.19 -17.60
C VAL A 92 -2.16 -2.80 -17.46
N PRO A 93 -2.47 -1.79 -18.31
CA PRO A 93 -1.90 -0.46 -18.14
C PRO A 93 -2.37 0.22 -16.85
N LEU A 94 -3.62 -0.02 -16.40
CA LEU A 94 -4.13 0.52 -15.14
C LEU A 94 -3.34 -0.01 -13.94
N VAL A 95 -3.14 -1.32 -13.87
CA VAL A 95 -2.39 -1.99 -12.80
C VAL A 95 -0.92 -1.57 -12.83
N THR A 96 -0.32 -1.53 -14.02
CA THR A 96 1.09 -1.13 -14.17
C THR A 96 1.30 0.32 -13.73
N ASN A 97 0.39 1.23 -14.09
CA ASN A 97 0.47 2.64 -13.68
C ASN A 97 0.26 2.80 -12.18
N ALA A 98 -0.72 2.13 -11.58
CA ALA A 98 -0.98 2.21 -10.14
C ALA A 98 0.25 1.78 -9.31
N VAL A 99 0.91 0.69 -9.70
CA VAL A 99 2.13 0.22 -9.02
C VAL A 99 3.31 1.18 -9.25
N LEU A 100 3.43 1.74 -10.45
CA LEU A 100 4.50 2.69 -10.77
C LEU A 100 4.35 4.02 -10.02
N GLU A 101 3.15 4.57 -9.99
CA GLU A 101 2.88 5.87 -9.37
C GLU A 101 2.94 5.81 -7.85
N GLU A 102 2.36 4.77 -7.24
CA GLU A 102 2.28 4.67 -5.78
C GLU A 102 3.52 4.04 -5.13
N HIS A 103 4.20 3.09 -5.80
CA HIS A 103 5.32 2.35 -5.21
C HIS A 103 6.67 2.58 -5.91
N HIS A 104 6.68 3.32 -7.02
CA HIS A 104 7.87 3.51 -7.86
C HIS A 104 8.51 2.19 -8.33
N LEU A 105 7.67 1.17 -8.53
CA LEU A 105 8.05 -0.16 -8.99
C LEU A 105 7.58 -0.39 -10.42
N ILE A 106 8.42 -1.08 -11.20
CA ILE A 106 8.06 -1.50 -12.55
C ILE A 106 7.51 -2.92 -12.46
N VAL A 107 6.26 -3.10 -12.86
CA VAL A 107 5.66 -4.43 -13.07
C VAL A 107 6.33 -5.06 -14.28
N GLY A 108 7.04 -6.17 -14.11
CA GLY A 108 7.71 -6.87 -15.21
C GLY A 108 6.80 -7.88 -15.90
N VAL A 109 5.90 -8.51 -15.15
CA VAL A 109 4.90 -9.43 -15.69
C VAL A 109 3.55 -9.14 -15.04
N ALA A 110 2.53 -8.90 -15.86
CA ALA A 110 1.14 -8.80 -15.41
C ALA A 110 0.37 -10.00 -15.95
N VAL A 111 -0.30 -10.73 -15.06
CA VAL A 111 -1.06 -11.94 -15.38
C VAL A 111 -2.52 -11.68 -14.98
N VAL A 112 -3.44 -11.82 -15.93
CA VAL A 112 -4.88 -11.72 -15.68
C VAL A 112 -5.46 -13.13 -15.70
N VAL A 113 -6.20 -13.48 -14.65
CA VAL A 113 -6.78 -14.81 -14.44
C VAL A 113 -8.26 -14.70 -14.05
N ASP A 114 -8.98 -15.82 -14.13
CA ASP A 114 -10.34 -15.92 -13.62
C ASP A 114 -10.41 -15.79 -12.09
N PRO A 115 -11.56 -15.39 -11.52
CA PRO A 115 -11.78 -15.35 -10.08
C PRO A 115 -11.59 -16.72 -9.40
N GLY A 116 -10.94 -16.72 -8.23
CA GLY A 116 -10.68 -17.93 -7.43
C GLY A 116 -9.36 -18.66 -7.73
N VAL A 117 -8.53 -18.13 -8.63
CA VAL A 117 -7.21 -18.68 -8.96
C VAL A 117 -6.16 -18.32 -7.90
N VAL A 118 -6.24 -17.15 -7.28
CA VAL A 118 -5.39 -16.70 -6.18
C VAL A 118 -5.76 -17.49 -4.92
N PRO A 119 -4.89 -18.39 -4.45
CA PRO A 119 -5.19 -19.24 -3.31
C PRO A 119 -5.19 -18.44 -2.01
N ILE A 120 -6.28 -18.53 -1.25
CA ILE A 120 -6.44 -17.92 0.07
C ILE A 120 -6.72 -19.05 1.07
N ASN A 121 -6.00 -19.04 2.20
CA ASN A 121 -6.21 -20.05 3.24
C ASN A 121 -7.45 -19.75 4.12
N SER A 122 -7.77 -20.64 5.04
CA SER A 122 -8.92 -20.48 5.94
C SER A 122 -8.83 -19.29 6.91
N ARG A 123 -7.66 -18.66 7.03
CA ARG A 123 -7.43 -17.43 7.82
C ARG A 123 -7.50 -16.15 6.98
N GLY A 124 -7.76 -16.25 5.67
CA GLY A 124 -7.76 -15.11 4.76
C GLY A 124 -6.38 -14.71 4.27
N GLU A 125 -5.33 -15.51 4.51
CA GLU A 125 -3.97 -15.20 4.06
C GLU A 125 -3.76 -15.73 2.64
N LYS A 126 -3.31 -14.84 1.74
CA LYS A 126 -2.91 -15.21 0.38
C LYS A 126 -1.71 -16.14 0.40
N GLN A 127 -1.83 -17.29 -0.24
CA GLN A 127 -0.75 -18.27 -0.37
C GLN A 127 0.15 -17.94 -1.58
N ARG A 128 0.81 -16.78 -1.52
CA ARG A 128 1.64 -16.24 -2.62
C ARG A 128 2.70 -17.20 -3.13
N MET A 129 3.30 -17.99 -2.23
CA MET A 129 4.27 -19.02 -2.61
C MET A 129 3.63 -20.15 -3.42
N HIS A 130 2.42 -20.59 -3.06
CA HIS A 130 1.71 -21.60 -3.84
C HIS A 130 1.32 -21.08 -5.23
N LEU A 131 0.86 -19.82 -5.31
CA LEU A 131 0.57 -19.17 -6.57
C LEU A 131 1.81 -19.02 -7.45
N ARG A 132 2.94 -18.62 -6.85
CA ARG A 132 4.23 -18.53 -7.54
C ARG A 132 4.67 -19.88 -8.08
N ASP A 133 4.55 -20.94 -7.29
CA ASP A 133 4.93 -22.29 -7.73
C ASP A 133 4.04 -22.75 -8.90
N GLY A 134 2.73 -22.47 -8.85
CA GLY A 134 1.80 -22.70 -9.95
C GLY A 134 2.16 -21.93 -11.22
N PHE A 135 2.52 -20.64 -11.09
CA PHE A 135 3.01 -19.81 -12.20
C PHE A 135 4.30 -20.39 -12.82
N LEU A 136 5.27 -20.81 -12.00
CA LEU A 136 6.53 -21.37 -12.49
C LEU A 136 6.37 -22.75 -13.13
N ALA A 137 5.35 -23.49 -12.72
CA ALA A 137 5.01 -24.81 -13.25
C ALA A 137 4.07 -24.76 -14.47
N ASP A 138 3.72 -23.56 -14.96
CA ASP A 138 2.78 -23.36 -16.07
C ASP A 138 1.39 -23.99 -15.80
N GLN A 139 0.94 -23.93 -14.54
CA GLN A 139 -0.34 -24.49 -14.08
C GLN A 139 -1.45 -23.45 -13.95
N LEU A 140 -1.12 -22.17 -14.11
CA LEU A 140 -2.13 -21.13 -14.23
C LEU A 140 -2.70 -21.17 -15.64
N ASP A 141 -4.01 -21.02 -15.77
CA ASP A 141 -4.70 -20.84 -17.06
C ASP A 141 -5.08 -19.35 -17.21
N PRO A 142 -4.14 -18.49 -17.62
CA PRO A 142 -4.38 -17.06 -17.67
C PRO A 142 -5.23 -16.66 -18.87
N ILE A 143 -6.14 -15.72 -18.63
CA ILE A 143 -6.89 -15.02 -19.68
C ILE A 143 -5.91 -14.21 -20.54
N TYR A 144 -4.95 -13.55 -19.91
CA TYR A 144 -3.94 -12.73 -20.60
C TYR A 144 -2.65 -12.62 -19.79
N VAL A 145 -1.51 -12.55 -20.51
CA VAL A 145 -0.19 -12.31 -19.92
C VAL A 145 0.51 -11.19 -20.68
N ALA A 146 0.94 -10.16 -19.95
CA ALA A 146 1.75 -9.08 -20.48
C ALA A 146 3.16 -9.12 -19.88
N TYR A 147 4.16 -9.10 -20.76
CA TYR A 147 5.57 -8.94 -20.40
C TYR A 147 5.99 -7.50 -20.69
N ASN A 148 6.23 -6.73 -19.64
CA ASN A 148 6.71 -5.36 -19.74
C ASN A 148 8.25 -5.41 -19.76
N MET A 149 8.83 -5.45 -20.95
CA MET A 149 10.28 -5.39 -21.20
C MET A 149 10.72 -4.02 -21.69
#